data_AF-A0A957HZM9-F1
#
_entry.id   AF-A0A957HZM9-F1
#
_cell.length_a   1.000
_cell.length_b   1.000
_cell.length_c   1.000
_cell.angle_alpha   90.00
_cell.angle_beta   90.00
_cell.angle_gamma   90.00
#
_symmetry.space_group_name_H-M   'P 1'
#
loop_
_entity.id
_entity.type
_entity.pdbx_description
1 polymer ?
#
loop_
_entity_poly.entity_id
_entity_poly.type
_entity_poly.pdbx_seq_one_letter_code
_entity_poly.pdbx_strand_id
1 'polypeptide(L)'
;MQIEKITVKFGMTQNLGNYTNCRPEIELQAIIDEHDDPAWEIAALREMAVEMVHKLVDDELEQAGEPPKYTKEPLYSVFYAIKRGIVVVSPAGAKLPEISNWLENDAWSRQYDMPPQMRLSTAMEKAALLAREHDYTLLDCSAGNFGDIPSLPDPGPEPTWHAKSLKRPFEHLQIPETEWEELAVLEHVTDGYLSMLYHHNLEREPLETRLTIIRENAPWPPVFLASEDVNANNWEEEDYDDDDF
;
A
#
# COMPACT_ATOMS: atom_id res chain seq x y z
N MET A 1 -44.34 48.82 -21.08
CA MET A 1 -43.54 47.95 -20.21
C MET A 1 -43.67 46.54 -20.72
N GLN A 2 -42.68 46.08 -21.48
CA GLN A 2 -42.67 44.75 -22.07
C GLN A 2 -41.56 43.97 -21.36
N ILE A 3 -41.97 43.13 -20.42
CA ILE A 3 -41.10 42.22 -19.69
C ILE A 3 -40.84 41.03 -20.61
N GLU A 4 -39.58 40.78 -20.96
CA GLU A 4 -39.20 39.60 -21.75
C GLU A 4 -38.66 38.51 -20.83
N LYS A 5 -39.15 37.28 -21.00
CA LYS A 5 -38.69 36.11 -20.25
C LYS A 5 -37.69 35.34 -21.09
N ILE A 6 -36.49 35.14 -20.55
CA ILE A 6 -35.47 34.30 -21.17
C ILE A 6 -35.39 32.97 -20.41
N THR A 7 -35.28 31.88 -21.17
CA THR A 7 -35.12 30.53 -20.62
C THR A 7 -33.94 29.87 -21.29
N VAL A 8 -32.98 29.41 -20.49
CA VAL A 8 -31.79 28.68 -20.94
C VAL A 8 -31.84 27.29 -20.33
N LYS A 9 -31.87 26.27 -21.19
CA LYS A 9 -31.73 24.87 -20.80
C LYS A 9 -30.38 24.34 -21.27
N PHE A 10 -29.63 23.75 -20.36
CA PHE A 10 -28.35 23.12 -20.66
C PHE A 10 -28.30 21.74 -20.01
N GLY A 11 -27.74 20.77 -20.73
CA GLY A 11 -27.51 19.43 -20.20
C GLY A 11 -26.46 18.72 -21.03
N MET A 12 -25.74 17.80 -20.40
CA MET A 12 -24.70 17.03 -21.06
C MET A 12 -24.76 15.57 -20.62
N THR A 13 -24.34 14.68 -21.51
CA THR A 13 -24.16 13.28 -21.17
C THR A 13 -22.72 13.06 -20.71
N GLN A 14 -22.54 12.45 -19.55
CA GLN A 14 -21.24 12.07 -19.03
C GLN A 14 -21.20 10.56 -18.76
N ASN A 15 -20.08 9.93 -19.11
CA ASN A 15 -19.79 8.54 -18.77
C ASN A 15 -19.19 8.49 -17.35
N LEU A 16 -19.74 7.64 -16.49
CA LEU A 16 -19.36 7.48 -15.09
C LEU A 16 -18.44 6.27 -14.85
N GLY A 17 -17.87 5.70 -15.91
CA GLY A 17 -17.19 4.41 -15.86
C GLY A 17 -18.17 3.24 -15.99
N ASN A 18 -17.62 2.04 -16.19
CA ASN A 18 -18.37 0.76 -16.23
C ASN A 18 -19.64 0.78 -17.11
N TYR A 19 -19.58 1.42 -18.28
CA TYR A 19 -20.69 1.56 -19.23
C TYR A 19 -21.94 2.28 -18.68
N THR A 20 -21.83 2.99 -17.56
CA THR A 20 -22.91 3.78 -16.99
C THR A 20 -22.79 5.23 -17.45
N ASN A 21 -23.91 5.85 -17.83
CA ASN A 21 -23.94 7.26 -18.23
C ASN A 21 -24.97 8.01 -17.38
N CYS A 22 -24.66 9.25 -17.01
CA CYS A 22 -25.63 10.20 -16.48
C CYS A 22 -25.88 11.32 -17.51
N ARG A 23 -27.02 11.98 -17.39
CA ARG A 23 -27.35 13.17 -18.18
C ARG A 23 -27.90 14.28 -17.27
N PRO A 24 -27.04 14.93 -16.47
CA PRO A 24 -27.45 16.09 -15.70
C PRO A 24 -27.89 17.22 -16.62
N GLU A 25 -29.00 17.87 -16.26
CA GLU A 25 -29.55 19.01 -16.97
C GLU A 25 -30.12 20.04 -16.00
N ILE A 26 -30.07 21.31 -16.40
CA ILE A 26 -30.65 22.42 -15.66
C ILE A 26 -31.39 23.36 -16.61
N GLU A 27 -32.42 24.01 -16.08
CA GLU A 27 -33.17 25.06 -16.73
C GLU A 27 -33.16 26.32 -15.86
N LEU A 28 -32.63 27.41 -16.41
CA LEU A 28 -32.59 28.72 -15.76
C LEU A 28 -33.53 29.67 -16.48
N GLN A 29 -34.23 30.50 -15.72
CA GLN A 29 -35.17 31.48 -16.23
C GLN A 29 -34.84 32.86 -15.65
N ALA A 30 -34.75 33.87 -16.49
CA ALA A 30 -34.64 35.27 -16.07
C ALA A 30 -35.75 36.12 -16.67
N ILE A 31 -36.05 37.19 -15.96
CA ILE A 31 -36.99 38.23 -16.35
C ILE A 31 -36.15 39.46 -16.66
N ILE A 32 -36.27 39.99 -17.87
CA ILE A 32 -35.47 41.12 -18.38
C ILE A 32 -36.36 42.36 -18.41
N ASP A 33 -35.85 43.45 -17.84
CA ASP A 33 -36.49 44.75 -17.84
C ASP A 33 -36.12 45.56 -19.10
N GLU A 34 -36.84 46.66 -19.34
CA GLU A 34 -36.71 47.47 -20.55
C GLU A 34 -35.36 48.21 -20.72
N HIS A 35 -34.47 48.12 -19.72
CA HIS A 35 -33.17 48.77 -19.70
C HIS A 35 -31.99 47.80 -19.69
N ASP A 36 -32.24 46.50 -19.59
CA ASP A 36 -31.19 45.49 -19.57
C ASP A 36 -30.73 45.16 -21.00
N ASP A 37 -29.49 44.67 -21.14
CA ASP A 37 -28.98 44.16 -22.40
C ASP A 37 -29.29 42.66 -22.51
N PRO A 38 -30.23 42.23 -23.39
CA PRO A 38 -30.60 40.83 -23.49
C PRO A 38 -29.45 39.91 -23.89
N ALA A 39 -28.48 40.40 -24.68
CA ALA A 39 -27.35 39.60 -25.10
C ALA A 39 -26.43 39.28 -23.91
N TRP A 40 -26.23 40.25 -23.02
CA TRP A 40 -25.46 40.09 -21.79
C TRP A 40 -26.15 39.12 -20.82
N GLU A 41 -27.46 39.29 -20.59
CA GLU A 41 -28.24 38.41 -19.69
C GLU A 41 -28.26 36.95 -20.19
N ILE A 42 -28.42 36.74 -21.50
CA ILE A 42 -28.32 35.39 -22.09
C ILE A 42 -26.93 34.78 -21.87
N ALA A 43 -25.87 35.56 -22.04
CA ALA A 43 -24.50 35.08 -21.85
C ALA A 43 -24.26 34.68 -20.38
N ALA A 44 -24.67 35.54 -19.44
CA ALA A 44 -24.57 35.26 -18.00
C ALA A 44 -25.36 34.00 -17.60
N LEU A 45 -26.61 33.87 -18.05
CA LEU A 45 -27.43 32.68 -17.81
C LEU A 45 -26.80 31.40 -18.37
N ARG A 46 -26.18 31.48 -19.56
CA ARG A 46 -25.48 30.33 -20.16
C ARG A 46 -24.28 29.92 -19.34
N GLU A 47 -23.45 30.87 -18.91
CA GLU A 47 -22.29 30.58 -18.06
C GLU A 47 -22.71 29.93 -16.75
N MET A 48 -23.74 30.46 -16.08
CA MET A 48 -24.32 29.87 -14.87
C MET A 48 -24.85 28.46 -15.11
N ALA A 49 -25.62 28.24 -16.18
CA ALA A 49 -26.16 26.91 -16.49
C ALA A 49 -25.06 25.88 -16.75
N VAL A 50 -23.99 26.27 -17.45
CA VAL A 50 -22.83 25.41 -17.70
C VAL A 50 -22.11 25.06 -16.40
N GLU A 51 -21.83 26.05 -15.55
CA GLU A 51 -21.16 25.84 -14.27
C GLU A 51 -21.96 24.91 -13.34
N MET A 52 -23.29 25.09 -13.27
CA MET A 52 -24.15 24.24 -12.46
C MET A 52 -24.19 22.80 -12.97
N VAL A 53 -24.28 22.59 -14.29
CA VAL A 53 -24.23 21.24 -14.86
C VAL A 53 -22.86 20.59 -14.67
N HIS A 54 -21.77 21.34 -14.79
CA HIS A 54 -20.43 20.84 -14.48
C HIS A 54 -20.30 20.36 -13.03
N LYS A 55 -20.86 21.12 -12.08
CA LYS A 55 -20.89 20.71 -10.67
C LYS A 55 -21.67 19.41 -10.47
N LEU A 56 -22.84 19.28 -11.09
CA LEU A 56 -23.63 18.03 -11.05
C LEU A 56 -22.86 16.85 -11.65
N VAL A 57 -22.13 17.07 -12.75
CA VAL A 57 -21.29 16.01 -13.33
C VAL A 57 -20.19 15.57 -12.36
N ASP A 58 -19.49 16.50 -11.73
CA ASP A 58 -18.44 16.16 -10.78
C ASP A 58 -19.00 15.44 -9.53
N ASP A 59 -20.19 15.82 -9.07
CA ASP A 59 -20.92 15.13 -7.99
C ASP A 59 -21.20 13.66 -8.36
N GLU A 60 -21.69 13.41 -9.58
CA GLU A 60 -22.00 12.07 -10.09
C GLU A 60 -20.72 11.22 -10.32
N LEU A 61 -19.65 11.83 -10.82
CA LEU A 61 -18.35 11.16 -10.99
C LEU A 61 -17.81 10.68 -9.64
N GLU A 62 -17.79 11.55 -8.64
CA GLU A 62 -17.30 11.20 -7.31
C GLU A 62 -18.15 10.13 -6.62
N GLN A 63 -19.48 10.15 -6.81
CA GLN A 63 -20.36 9.08 -6.32
C GLN A 63 -20.09 7.74 -7.01
N ALA A 64 -19.72 7.77 -8.29
CA ALA A 64 -19.37 6.58 -9.06
C ALA A 64 -17.95 6.05 -8.79
N GLY A 65 -17.16 6.71 -7.93
CA GLY A 65 -15.79 6.32 -7.65
C GLY A 65 -14.75 6.92 -8.61
N GLU A 66 -15.15 7.84 -9.48
CA GLU A 66 -14.30 8.50 -10.46
C GLU A 66 -13.86 9.90 -9.99
N PRO A 67 -12.69 10.39 -10.41
CA PRO A 67 -12.25 11.74 -10.05
C PRO A 67 -13.11 12.82 -10.74
N PRO A 68 -13.31 13.97 -10.08
CA PRO A 68 -14.02 15.09 -10.68
C PRO A 68 -13.25 15.64 -11.89
N LYS A 69 -13.96 16.18 -12.86
CA LYS A 69 -13.42 16.57 -14.18
C LYS A 69 -13.40 18.08 -14.41
N TYR A 70 -14.40 18.79 -13.91
CA TYR A 70 -14.61 20.21 -14.22
C TYR A 70 -14.19 21.16 -13.10
N THR A 71 -14.05 20.66 -11.87
CA THR A 71 -13.62 21.44 -10.73
C THR A 71 -12.23 22.04 -10.92
N LYS A 72 -12.08 23.27 -10.43
CA LYS A 72 -10.79 23.99 -10.34
C LYS A 72 -10.27 24.05 -8.90
N GLU A 73 -11.04 23.49 -7.96
CA GLU A 73 -10.68 23.47 -6.55
C GLU A 73 -9.52 22.49 -6.31
N PRO A 74 -8.72 22.69 -5.24
CA PRO A 74 -7.74 21.70 -4.82
C PRO A 74 -8.41 20.34 -4.58
N LEU A 75 -7.75 19.28 -5.01
CA LEU A 75 -8.19 17.90 -4.80
C LEU A 75 -7.43 17.25 -3.65
N TYR A 76 -8.07 16.26 -3.04
CA TYR A 76 -7.60 15.57 -1.87
C TYR A 76 -7.69 14.06 -2.05
N SER A 77 -6.85 13.35 -1.31
CA SER A 77 -6.82 11.90 -1.27
C SER A 77 -7.02 11.46 0.18
N VAL A 78 -7.69 10.32 0.34
CA VAL A 78 -7.90 9.67 1.64
C VAL A 78 -7.01 8.44 1.71
N PHE A 79 -6.30 8.32 2.82
CA PHE A 79 -5.43 7.18 3.13
C PHE A 79 -5.76 6.65 4.52
N TYR A 80 -5.44 5.40 4.79
CA TYR A 80 -5.51 4.83 6.13
C TYR A 80 -4.27 4.00 6.44
N ALA A 81 -3.95 3.92 7.73
CA ALA A 81 -2.83 3.15 8.27
C ALA A 81 -3.35 2.24 9.38
N ILE A 82 -3.37 0.93 9.13
CA ILE A 82 -3.95 -0.07 10.05
C ILE A 82 -3.20 -0.09 11.38
N LYS A 83 -1.86 -0.05 11.33
CA LYS A 83 -1.01 -0.16 12.54
C LYS A 83 -1.12 1.05 13.46
N ARG A 84 -1.46 2.22 12.90
CA ARG A 84 -1.73 3.44 13.67
C ARG A 84 -3.20 3.59 14.03
N GLY A 85 -4.10 2.84 13.39
CA GLY A 85 -5.54 3.00 13.57
C GLY A 85 -6.03 4.39 13.17
N ILE A 86 -5.53 4.93 12.05
CA ILE A 86 -5.88 6.28 11.58
C ILE A 86 -6.33 6.31 10.12
N VAL A 87 -7.15 7.31 9.82
CA VAL A 87 -7.51 7.74 8.46
C VAL A 87 -7.04 9.18 8.29
N VAL A 88 -6.38 9.50 7.18
CA VAL A 88 -5.83 10.81 6.87
C VAL A 88 -6.44 11.33 5.58
N VAL A 89 -6.87 12.60 5.61
CA VAL A 89 -7.18 13.37 4.40
C VAL A 89 -5.97 14.25 4.07
N SER A 90 -5.40 14.13 2.87
CA SER A 90 -4.23 14.91 2.44
C SER A 90 -4.46 15.57 1.08
N PRO A 91 -3.72 16.63 0.73
CA PRO A 91 -3.67 17.12 -0.65
C PRO A 91 -3.34 16.00 -1.63
N ALA A 92 -3.95 16.04 -2.81
CA ALA A 92 -3.66 15.07 -3.88
C ALA A 92 -2.18 15.11 -4.25
N GLY A 93 -1.54 13.94 -4.28
CA GLY A 93 -0.11 13.79 -4.60
C GLY A 93 0.85 14.17 -3.48
N ALA A 94 0.37 14.53 -2.28
CA ALA A 94 1.24 14.75 -1.14
C ALA A 94 1.94 13.44 -0.72
N LYS A 95 3.23 13.53 -0.40
CA LYS A 95 3.98 12.40 0.15
C LYS A 95 3.74 12.32 1.65
N LEU A 96 2.99 11.30 2.08
CA LEU A 96 2.78 11.01 3.50
C LEU A 96 4.09 10.53 4.15
N PRO A 97 4.29 10.81 5.46
CA PRO A 97 5.47 10.33 6.17
C PRO A 97 5.46 8.81 6.26
N GLU A 98 6.52 8.19 5.75
CA GLU A 98 6.81 6.78 5.95
C GLU A 98 7.48 6.64 7.32
N ILE A 99 6.86 5.88 8.23
CA ILE A 99 7.46 5.53 9.52
C ILE A 99 7.50 4.01 9.58
N SER A 100 8.69 3.46 9.77
CA SER A 100 8.92 2.04 10.00
C SER A 100 9.73 1.87 11.27
N ASN A 101 9.46 0.80 12.00
CA ASN A 101 10.33 0.32 13.06
C ASN A 101 10.75 -1.13 12.74
N TRP A 102 11.58 -1.75 13.59
CA TRP A 102 12.09 -3.10 13.32
C TRP A 102 10.99 -4.19 13.33
N LEU A 103 9.86 -3.93 14.02
CA LEU A 103 8.75 -4.87 14.15
C LEU A 103 7.68 -4.65 13.08
N GLU A 104 7.43 -3.40 12.72
CA GLU A 104 6.29 -2.94 11.95
C GLU A 104 6.73 -2.01 10.82
N ASN A 105 6.27 -2.33 9.61
CA ASN A 105 6.34 -1.42 8.47
C ASN A 105 4.93 -0.87 8.21
N ASP A 106 4.75 0.44 8.38
CA ASP A 106 3.46 1.06 8.15
C ASP A 106 3.27 1.35 6.66
N ALA A 107 2.22 0.77 6.08
CA ALA A 107 1.86 1.01 4.70
C ALA A 107 0.58 1.86 4.63
N TRP A 108 0.70 3.03 4.00
CA TRP A 108 -0.45 3.84 3.64
C TRP A 108 -1.27 3.12 2.58
N SER A 109 -2.51 2.80 2.95
CA SER A 109 -3.46 2.10 2.10
C SER A 109 -4.59 3.02 1.66
N ARG A 110 -5.24 2.66 0.56
CA ARG A 110 -6.40 3.36 0.02
C ARG A 110 -7.55 2.36 -0.16
N GLN A 111 -8.77 2.83 0.03
CA GLN A 111 -9.94 2.00 -0.23
C GLN A 111 -10.17 1.91 -1.75
N TYR A 112 -10.50 0.71 -2.25
CA TYR A 112 -10.57 0.44 -3.69
C TYR A 112 -11.75 1.13 -4.38
N ASP A 113 -12.88 1.25 -3.69
CA ASP A 113 -14.14 1.85 -4.16
C ASP A 113 -14.18 3.38 -3.99
N MET A 114 -13.05 3.99 -3.62
CA MET A 114 -12.95 5.44 -3.41
C MET A 114 -12.17 6.11 -4.54
N PRO A 115 -12.63 7.27 -5.06
CA PRO A 115 -11.90 8.00 -6.08
C PRO A 115 -10.44 8.27 -5.69
N PRO A 116 -9.50 8.28 -6.65
CA PRO A 116 -8.10 8.66 -6.41
C PRO A 116 -7.95 10.04 -5.78
N GLN A 117 -8.77 10.96 -6.25
CA GLN A 117 -8.73 12.37 -5.95
C GLN A 117 -10.16 12.87 -5.93
N MET A 118 -10.51 13.68 -4.93
CA MET A 118 -11.87 14.19 -4.76
C MET A 118 -11.84 15.58 -4.10
N ARG A 119 -12.94 16.30 -4.20
CA ARG A 119 -13.14 17.57 -3.50
C ARG A 119 -13.15 17.36 -1.99
N LEU A 120 -12.81 18.41 -1.24
CA LEU A 120 -12.62 18.32 0.22
C LEU A 120 -13.84 17.77 0.96
N SER A 121 -15.04 18.22 0.58
CA SER A 121 -16.30 17.76 1.21
C SER A 121 -16.47 16.25 1.08
N THR A 122 -16.23 15.73 -0.12
CA THR A 122 -16.33 14.30 -0.43
C THR A 122 -15.23 13.51 0.27
N ALA A 123 -14.00 14.03 0.30
CA ALA A 123 -12.88 13.42 1.02
C ALA A 123 -13.18 13.26 2.51
N MET A 124 -13.68 14.32 3.14
CA MET A 124 -14.03 14.31 4.56
C MET A 124 -15.18 13.36 4.87
N GLU A 125 -16.22 13.33 4.04
CA GLU A 125 -17.34 12.39 4.19
C GLU A 125 -16.86 10.94 4.13
N LYS A 126 -16.09 10.60 3.08
CA LYS A 126 -15.55 9.25 2.88
C LYS A 126 -14.57 8.86 3.97
N ALA A 127 -13.70 9.76 4.39
CA ALA A 127 -12.76 9.52 5.47
C ALA A 127 -13.47 9.31 6.81
N ALA A 128 -14.53 10.07 7.10
CA ALA A 128 -15.33 9.90 8.30
C ALA A 128 -16.11 8.58 8.32
N LEU A 129 -16.61 8.13 7.17
CA LEU A 129 -17.23 6.81 7.03
C LEU A 129 -16.22 5.71 7.32
N LEU A 130 -15.07 5.74 6.65
CA LEU A 130 -13.99 4.76 6.82
C LEU A 130 -13.49 4.72 8.27
N ALA A 131 -13.30 5.89 8.89
CA ALA A 131 -12.90 6.01 10.28
C ALA A 131 -13.91 5.33 11.23
N ARG A 132 -15.21 5.51 10.98
CA ARG A 132 -16.26 4.89 11.79
C ARG A 132 -16.35 3.38 11.60
N GLU A 133 -16.22 2.89 10.36
CA GLU A 133 -16.33 1.46 10.05
C GLU A 133 -15.22 0.63 10.69
N HIS A 134 -14.02 1.20 10.83
CA HIS A 134 -12.84 0.52 11.37
C HIS A 134 -12.45 0.95 12.78
N ASP A 135 -13.21 1.84 13.42
CA ASP A 135 -12.88 2.44 14.73
C ASP A 135 -11.49 3.13 14.72
N TYR A 136 -11.22 3.87 13.64
CA TYR A 136 -9.98 4.62 13.44
C TYR A 136 -10.15 6.11 13.76
N THR A 137 -9.04 6.76 14.10
CA THR A 137 -8.99 8.21 14.31
C THR A 137 -8.87 8.92 12.97
N LEU A 138 -9.79 9.84 12.69
CA LEU A 138 -9.71 10.72 11.52
C LEU A 138 -8.79 11.91 11.80
N LEU A 139 -7.80 12.12 10.93
CA LEU A 139 -6.91 13.28 10.94
C LEU A 139 -7.09 14.11 9.66
N ASP A 140 -7.37 15.39 9.84
CA ASP A 140 -7.42 16.36 8.75
C ASP A 140 -6.02 16.94 8.50
N CYS A 141 -5.36 16.44 7.46
CA CYS A 141 -4.08 16.95 6.97
C CYS A 141 -4.25 17.70 5.64
N SER A 142 -5.44 18.23 5.34
CA SER A 142 -5.75 18.93 4.09
C SER A 142 -4.86 20.15 3.83
N ALA A 143 -4.31 20.76 4.88
CA ALA A 143 -3.34 21.85 4.77
C ALA A 143 -1.89 21.37 4.45
N GLY A 144 -1.67 20.05 4.32
CA GLY A 144 -0.33 19.47 4.13
C GLY A 144 0.51 19.41 5.41
N ASN A 145 -0.10 19.60 6.58
CA ASN A 145 0.57 19.41 7.87
C ASN A 145 0.36 17.97 8.35
N PHE A 146 1.46 17.24 8.50
CA PHE A 146 1.48 15.84 8.96
C PHE A 146 2.02 15.67 10.38
N GLY A 147 2.24 16.76 11.11
CA GLY A 147 2.82 16.73 12.45
C GLY A 147 1.96 16.01 13.50
N ASP A 148 0.64 15.98 13.30
CA ASP A 148 -0.31 15.33 14.21
C ASP A 148 -0.46 13.83 13.95
N ILE A 149 0.23 13.29 12.94
CA ILE A 149 0.22 11.85 12.67
C ILE A 149 1.03 11.14 13.78
N PRO A 150 0.41 10.24 14.57
CA PRO A 150 1.12 9.55 15.64
C PRO A 150 2.25 8.68 15.09
N SER A 151 3.30 8.50 15.90
CA SER A 151 4.32 7.49 15.62
C SER A 151 3.74 6.08 15.74
N LEU A 152 4.44 5.10 15.17
CA LEU A 152 4.12 3.69 15.43
C LEU A 152 4.26 3.36 16.92
N PRO A 153 3.55 2.33 17.42
CA PRO A 153 3.78 1.80 18.77
C PRO A 153 5.27 1.54 19.00
N ASP A 154 5.74 1.81 20.22
CA ASP A 154 7.10 1.48 20.62
C ASP A 154 7.33 -0.02 20.44
N PRO A 155 8.24 -0.45 19.54
CA PRO A 155 8.47 -1.86 19.30
C PRO A 155 9.27 -2.52 20.43
N GLY A 156 9.77 -1.74 21.40
CA GLY A 156 10.74 -2.20 22.37
C GLY A 156 12.15 -2.29 21.79
N PRO A 157 13.13 -2.83 22.56
CA PRO A 157 14.50 -2.94 22.09
C PRO A 157 14.56 -3.83 20.84
N GLU A 158 15.29 -3.37 19.83
CA GLU A 158 15.55 -4.16 18.64
C GLU A 158 16.32 -5.44 19.03
N PRO A 159 15.79 -6.63 18.70
CA PRO A 159 16.43 -7.88 19.04
C PRO A 159 17.70 -8.09 18.20
N THR A 160 18.68 -8.78 18.78
CA THR A 160 19.99 -8.97 18.16
C THR A 160 19.89 -9.71 16.83
N TRP A 161 18.96 -10.66 16.72
CA TRP A 161 18.75 -11.39 15.47
C TRP A 161 18.29 -10.46 14.33
N HIS A 162 17.48 -9.44 14.63
CA HIS A 162 17.01 -8.48 13.63
C HIS A 162 18.14 -7.56 13.20
N ALA A 163 18.87 -7.00 14.17
CA ALA A 163 20.03 -6.14 13.91
C ALA A 163 21.11 -6.84 13.06
N LYS A 164 21.28 -8.16 13.23
CA LYS A 164 22.19 -9.00 12.44
C LYS A 164 21.56 -9.57 11.15
N SER A 165 20.32 -9.22 10.81
CA SER A 165 19.58 -9.70 9.64
C SER A 165 19.45 -11.24 9.57
N LEU A 166 19.31 -11.92 10.71
CA LEU A 166 19.36 -13.38 10.83
C LEU A 166 18.01 -14.10 10.66
N LYS A 167 16.89 -13.37 10.53
CA LYS A 167 15.56 -13.95 10.40
C LYS A 167 15.50 -15.04 9.32
N ARG A 168 15.90 -14.68 8.10
CA ARG A 168 15.86 -15.59 6.95
C ARG A 168 16.79 -16.80 7.12
N PRO A 169 18.06 -16.65 7.54
CA PRO A 169 18.91 -17.81 7.86
C PRO A 169 18.33 -18.74 8.93
N PHE A 170 17.75 -18.20 10.01
CA PHE A 170 17.12 -19.02 11.03
C PHE A 170 15.88 -19.76 10.52
N GLU A 171 15.05 -19.12 9.70
CA GLU A 171 13.91 -19.75 9.02
C GLU A 171 14.35 -20.88 8.09
N HIS A 172 15.40 -20.66 7.28
CA HIS A 172 15.97 -21.68 6.39
C HIS A 172 16.49 -22.91 7.16
N LEU A 173 17.13 -22.68 8.31
CA LEU A 173 17.59 -23.74 9.21
C LEU A 173 16.46 -24.31 10.10
N GLN A 174 15.22 -23.84 9.94
CA GLN A 174 14.04 -24.23 10.72
C GLN A 174 14.28 -24.15 12.24
N ILE A 175 15.02 -23.11 12.67
CA ILE A 175 15.22 -22.83 14.09
C ILE A 175 13.96 -22.15 14.62
N PRO A 176 13.37 -22.61 15.73
CA PRO A 176 12.19 -21.97 16.31
C PRO A 176 12.53 -20.57 16.82
N GLU A 177 11.60 -19.62 16.64
CA GLU A 177 11.78 -18.20 16.98
C GLU A 177 12.15 -17.96 18.45
N THR A 178 11.73 -18.86 19.34
CA THR A 178 12.07 -18.83 20.78
C THR A 178 13.58 -18.95 21.06
N GLU A 179 14.36 -19.47 20.12
CA GLU A 179 15.81 -19.67 20.24
C GLU A 179 16.62 -18.55 19.56
N TRP A 180 15.99 -17.72 18.73
CA TRP A 180 16.71 -16.80 17.82
C TRP A 180 17.55 -15.79 18.57
N GLU A 181 17.02 -15.19 19.64
CA GLU A 181 17.76 -14.18 20.40
C GLU A 181 18.97 -14.78 21.11
N GLU A 182 18.80 -15.94 21.76
CA GLU A 182 19.89 -16.63 22.46
C GLU A 182 21.05 -16.93 21.51
N LEU A 183 20.74 -17.45 20.32
CA LEU A 183 21.74 -17.75 19.30
C LEU A 183 22.34 -16.49 18.69
N ALA A 184 21.54 -15.44 18.45
CA ALA A 184 22.01 -14.22 17.82
C ALA A 184 22.98 -13.41 18.69
N VAL A 185 22.92 -13.54 20.02
CA VAL A 185 23.87 -12.90 20.94
C VAL A 185 25.29 -13.46 20.77
N LEU A 186 25.44 -14.68 20.25
CA LEU A 186 26.74 -15.30 20.00
C LEU A 186 27.50 -14.56 18.89
N GLU A 187 28.78 -14.26 19.12
CA GLU A 187 29.58 -13.42 18.21
C GLU A 187 29.78 -14.06 16.83
N HIS A 188 30.01 -15.38 16.78
CA HIS A 188 30.22 -16.13 15.53
C HIS A 188 28.94 -16.33 14.72
N VAL A 189 27.77 -16.17 15.35
CA VAL A 189 26.47 -16.32 14.68
C VAL A 189 26.22 -15.06 13.85
N THR A 190 26.40 -15.23 12.55
CA THR A 190 26.26 -14.23 11.48
C THR A 190 25.49 -14.82 10.31
N ASP A 191 24.96 -13.97 9.41
CA ASP A 191 24.27 -14.41 8.20
C ASP A 191 25.15 -15.36 7.35
N GLY A 192 26.44 -15.04 7.20
CA GLY A 192 27.40 -15.87 6.47
C GLY A 192 27.62 -17.24 7.11
N TYR A 193 27.75 -17.30 8.44
CA TYR A 193 27.91 -18.56 9.17
C TYR A 193 26.67 -19.47 9.02
N LEU A 194 25.47 -18.93 9.25
CA LEU A 194 24.23 -19.70 9.15
C LEU A 194 23.94 -20.12 7.70
N SER A 195 24.23 -19.26 6.72
CA SER A 195 24.10 -19.59 5.30
C SER A 195 25.04 -20.73 4.88
N MET A 196 26.28 -20.73 5.38
CA MET A 196 27.23 -21.84 5.17
C MET A 196 26.66 -23.16 5.72
N LEU A 197 26.13 -23.15 6.95
CA LEU A 197 25.52 -24.34 7.56
C LEU A 197 24.32 -24.86 6.75
N TYR A 198 23.46 -23.95 6.28
CA TYR A 198 22.35 -24.30 5.39
C TYR A 198 22.83 -24.92 4.07
N HIS A 199 23.86 -24.37 3.44
CA HIS A 199 24.44 -24.96 2.22
C HIS A 199 25.06 -26.34 2.44
N HIS A 200 25.45 -26.67 3.67
CA HIS A 200 25.89 -28.00 4.06
C HIS A 200 24.77 -28.92 4.54
N ASN A 201 23.51 -28.59 4.21
CA ASN A 201 22.30 -29.36 4.53
C ASN A 201 22.04 -29.56 6.04
N LEU A 202 22.51 -28.63 6.89
CA LEU A 202 22.29 -28.73 8.33
C LEU A 202 20.80 -28.77 8.69
N GLU A 203 19.92 -28.17 7.88
CA GLU A 203 18.47 -28.20 8.08
C GLU A 203 17.87 -29.61 8.14
N ARG A 204 18.57 -30.62 7.63
CA ARG A 204 18.13 -32.03 7.66
C ARG A 204 18.44 -32.74 8.97
N GLU A 205 19.33 -32.18 9.78
CA GLU A 205 19.70 -32.74 11.07
C GLU A 205 18.58 -32.51 12.11
N PRO A 206 18.49 -33.34 13.16
CA PRO A 206 17.59 -33.11 14.28
C PRO A 206 17.80 -31.73 14.90
N LEU A 207 16.73 -31.07 15.34
CA LEU A 207 16.77 -29.71 15.89
C LEU A 207 17.87 -29.54 16.96
N GLU A 208 17.96 -30.47 17.91
CA GLU A 208 18.98 -30.45 18.96
C GLU A 208 20.40 -30.44 18.39
N THR A 209 20.68 -31.29 17.40
CA THR A 209 21.98 -31.34 16.71
C THR A 209 22.31 -29.99 16.07
N ARG A 210 21.33 -29.37 15.41
CA ARG A 210 21.50 -28.04 14.78
C ARG A 210 21.81 -26.97 15.83
N LEU A 211 21.04 -26.95 16.91
CA LEU A 211 21.23 -26.00 18.01
C LEU A 211 22.60 -26.17 18.67
N THR A 212 23.05 -27.41 18.91
CA THR A 212 24.39 -27.70 19.47
C THR A 212 25.49 -27.20 18.54
N ILE A 213 25.43 -27.51 17.24
CA ILE A 213 26.45 -27.07 16.27
C ILE A 213 26.56 -25.54 16.24
N ILE A 214 25.42 -24.85 16.21
CA ILE A 214 25.37 -23.38 16.20
C ILE A 214 25.90 -22.82 17.52
N ARG A 215 25.46 -23.34 18.68
CA ARG A 215 25.87 -22.84 20.02
C ARG A 215 27.36 -23.02 20.25
N GLU A 216 27.90 -24.17 19.90
CA GLU A 216 29.29 -24.54 20.19
C GLU A 216 30.28 -24.10 19.11
N ASN A 217 29.80 -23.49 18.02
CA ASN A 217 30.59 -23.24 16.83
C ASN A 217 31.34 -24.51 16.36
N ALA A 218 30.65 -25.66 16.42
CA ALA A 218 31.26 -26.95 16.15
C ALA A 218 31.67 -27.02 14.66
N PRO A 219 32.84 -27.61 14.34
CA PRO A 219 33.27 -27.74 12.95
C PRO A 219 32.24 -28.55 12.14
N TRP A 220 31.80 -28.01 10.99
CA TRP A 220 30.87 -28.66 10.07
C TRP A 220 31.40 -28.69 8.62
N PRO A 221 31.30 -29.82 7.88
CA PRO A 221 30.82 -31.12 8.36
C PRO A 221 31.69 -31.63 9.52
N PRO A 222 31.17 -32.51 10.39
CA PRO A 222 31.98 -33.10 11.44
C PRO A 222 33.24 -33.61 10.76
N VAL A 223 34.41 -33.33 11.33
CA VAL A 223 35.61 -34.06 10.93
C VAL A 223 35.33 -35.49 11.36
N PHE A 224 34.68 -36.27 10.48
CA PHE A 224 34.84 -37.70 10.49
C PHE A 224 36.33 -37.86 10.25
N LEU A 225 37.08 -38.07 11.33
CA LEU A 225 38.35 -38.76 11.24
C LEU A 225 38.04 -39.95 10.35
N ALA A 226 38.54 -39.93 9.12
CA ALA A 226 38.33 -41.01 8.18
C ALA A 226 38.65 -42.28 8.96
N SER A 227 37.63 -43.10 9.22
CA SER A 227 37.88 -44.42 9.76
C SER A 227 38.72 -45.11 8.70
N GLU A 228 40.01 -45.27 8.98
CA GLU A 228 40.87 -46.20 8.29
C GLU A 228 40.25 -47.59 8.45
N ASP A 229 39.48 -48.01 7.45
CA ASP A 229 39.10 -49.40 7.17
C ASP A 229 38.86 -49.44 5.66
N VAL A 230 39.86 -49.78 4.85
CA VAL A 230 40.27 -51.16 4.51
C VAL A 230 39.07 -52.02 4.09
N ASN A 231 38.68 -51.87 2.83
CA ASN A 231 38.26 -52.96 1.93
C ASN A 231 38.27 -52.37 0.51
N ALA A 232 39.27 -52.61 -0.34
CA ALA A 232 39.56 -53.90 -0.96
C ALA A 232 38.26 -54.63 -1.35
N ASN A 233 37.66 -54.25 -2.48
CA ASN A 233 37.30 -55.20 -3.55
C ASN A 233 36.44 -54.55 -4.66
N ASN A 234 36.78 -54.94 -5.89
CA ASN A 234 35.95 -54.98 -7.09
C ASN A 234 35.39 -53.67 -7.65
N TRP A 235 36.22 -53.00 -8.45
CA TRP A 235 35.73 -52.44 -9.71
C TRP A 235 36.29 -53.32 -10.81
N GLU A 236 35.52 -54.33 -11.22
CA GLU A 236 35.75 -55.01 -12.49
C GLU A 236 35.57 -53.99 -13.60
N GLU A 237 36.61 -53.85 -14.41
CA GLU A 237 36.63 -53.10 -15.66
C GLU A 237 35.59 -53.73 -16.60
N GLU A 238 34.46 -53.06 -16.83
CA GLU A 238 33.61 -53.38 -17.99
C GLU A 238 34.19 -52.66 -19.20
N ASP A 239 34.91 -53.45 -20.00
CA ASP A 239 35.32 -53.15 -21.36
C ASP A 239 34.09 -52.81 -22.21
N TYR A 240 34.03 -51.57 -22.72
CA TYR A 240 33.15 -51.21 -23.82
C TYR A 240 33.85 -51.55 -25.13
N ASP A 241 33.69 -52.79 -25.57
CA ASP A 241 33.91 -53.19 -26.97
C ASP A 241 32.69 -52.76 -27.81
N ASP A 242 32.95 -51.80 -28.70
CA ASP A 242 32.66 -51.78 -30.14
C ASP A 242 31.32 -52.29 -30.73
N ASP A 243 30.93 -51.54 -31.76
CA ASP A 243 30.21 -51.92 -32.99
C ASP A 243 28.68 -51.71 -33.13
N ASP A 244 28.40 -50.66 -33.93
CA ASP A 244 27.55 -50.64 -35.14
C ASP A 244 26.10 -51.17 -35.09
N PHE A 245 25.14 -50.26 -35.33
CA PHE A 245 24.22 -50.25 -36.48
C PHE A 245 23.36 -48.97 -36.56
#